data_AF-A0A382M506-F1
#
_entry.id   AF-A0A382M506-F1
#
_cell.length_a   1.000
_cell.length_b   1.000
_cell.length_c   1.000
_cell.angle_alpha   90.00
_cell.angle_beta   90.00
_cell.angle_gamma   90.00
#
_symmetry.space_group_name_H-M   'P 1'
#
loop_
_entity.id
_entity.type
_entity.pdbx_description
1 polymer ?
#
loop_
_entity_poly.entity_id
_entity_poly.type
_entity_poly.pdbx_seq_one_letter_code
_entity_poly.pdbx_strand_id
1 'polypeptide(L)'
;MTYKTDRKNLSKRGNTWWFRRYWRDENGKRYGYQKSLQTHTLTIARRRHDEIMGRFDEIVAGDDFEWSWEGEHARTTVKERRLDDVVEKYIKHKQAENLAPNS
;
A
#
# COMPACT_ATOMS: atom_id res chain seq x y z
N MET A 1 12.45 9.36 -5.57
CA MET A 1 11.12 8.93 -6.06
C MET A 1 10.08 9.51 -5.12
N THR A 2 9.45 10.63 -5.50
CA THR A 2 8.42 11.30 -4.71
C THR A 2 7.15 10.46 -4.80
N TYR A 3 6.89 9.63 -3.78
CA TYR A 3 5.64 8.88 -3.70
C TYR A 3 4.49 9.88 -3.64
N LYS A 4 3.82 10.11 -4.78
CA LYS A 4 2.56 10.87 -4.82
C LYS A 4 1.62 10.15 -3.87
N THR A 5 1.46 10.73 -2.69
CA THR A 5 0.74 10.16 -1.55
C THR A 5 -0.76 10.27 -1.78
N ASP A 6 -1.23 9.95 -2.98
CA ASP A 6 -2.64 10.06 -3.30
C ASP A 6 -3.35 8.81 -2.77
N ARG A 7 -3.99 8.97 -1.60
CA ARG A 7 -4.74 7.92 -0.90
C ARG A 7 -6.10 7.67 -1.54
N LYS A 8 -6.41 8.31 -2.67
CA LYS A 8 -7.75 8.34 -3.28
C LYS A 8 -8.37 6.98 -3.55
N ASN A 9 -7.56 5.92 -3.65
CA ASN A 9 -8.04 4.57 -3.94
C ASN A 9 -7.85 3.57 -2.78
N LEU A 10 -7.49 4.05 -1.58
CA LEU A 10 -7.35 3.21 -0.38
C LEU A 10 -8.56 3.39 0.54
N SER A 11 -9.25 2.29 0.82
CA SER A 11 -10.39 2.25 1.75
C SER A 11 -10.10 1.25 2.85
N LYS A 12 -10.31 1.64 4.11
CA LYS A 12 -10.31 0.70 5.23
C LYS A 12 -11.73 0.16 5.42
N ARG A 13 -11.89 -1.18 5.48
CA ARG A 13 -13.16 -1.83 5.83
C ARG A 13 -12.88 -2.83 6.95
N GLY A 14 -13.46 -2.59 8.11
CA GLY A 14 -13.07 -3.30 9.34
C GLY A 14 -11.58 -3.07 9.63
N ASN A 15 -10.84 -4.15 9.86
CA ASN A 15 -9.39 -4.06 10.07
C ASN A 15 -8.57 -4.12 8.78
N THR A 16 -9.18 -4.42 7.63
CA THR A 16 -8.47 -4.71 6.38
C THR A 16 -8.49 -3.53 5.43
N TRP A 17 -7.35 -3.30 4.77
CA TRP A 17 -7.23 -2.32 3.68
C TRP A 17 -7.67 -2.90 2.34
N TRP A 18 -8.31 -2.06 1.54
CA TRP A 18 -8.83 -2.37 0.22
C TRP A 18 -8.40 -1.31 -0.78
N PHE A 19 -8.11 -1.75 -2.00
CA PHE A 19 -8.02 -0.89 -3.16
C PHE A 19 -9.40 -0.74 -3.80
N ARG A 20 -9.79 0.49 -4.16
CA ARG A 20 -11.03 0.78 -4.87
C ARG A 20 -10.84 1.93 -5.83
N ARG A 21 -11.06 1.69 -7.12
CA ARG A 21 -11.01 2.72 -8.16
C ARG A 21 -12.17 2.55 -9.13
N TYR A 22 -12.68 3.68 -9.62
CA TYR A 22 -13.74 3.74 -10.63
C TYR A 22 -13.23 4.46 -11.86
N TRP A 23 -13.70 4.02 -13.04
CA TRP A 23 -13.46 4.70 -14.31
C TRP A 23 -14.71 4.62 -15.17
N ARG A 24 -14.70 5.30 -16.31
CA ARG A 24 -15.71 5.18 -17.35
C ARG A 24 -15.05 4.68 -18.62
N ASP A 25 -15.76 3.85 -19.37
CA ASP A 25 -15.36 3.50 -20.73
C ASP A 25 -15.70 4.64 -21.72
N GLU A 26 -15.36 4.44 -22.99
CA GLU A 26 -15.64 5.37 -24.08
C GLU A 26 -17.15 5.61 -24.29
N ASN A 27 -17.99 4.64 -23.92
CA ASN A 27 -19.44 4.75 -23.96
C ASN A 27 -20.04 5.45 -22.73
N GLY A 28 -19.19 5.94 -21.81
CA GLY A 28 -19.60 6.59 -20.58
C GLY A 28 -20.11 5.64 -19.48
N LYS A 29 -20.08 4.33 -19.70
CA LYS A 29 -20.45 3.30 -18.73
C LYS A 29 -19.41 3.22 -17.62
N ARG A 30 -19.88 3.19 -16.38
CA ARG A 30 -19.02 3.17 -15.20
C ARG A 30 -18.58 1.76 -14.86
N TYR A 31 -17.28 1.60 -14.68
CA TYR A 31 -16.64 0.38 -14.18
C TYR A 31 -15.97 0.64 -12.84
N GLY A 32 -15.88 -0.40 -12.02
CA GLY A 32 -15.29 -0.33 -10.69
C GLY A 32 -14.44 -1.56 -10.43
N TYR A 33 -13.22 -1.31 -9.96
CA TYR A 33 -12.29 -2.35 -9.52
C TYR A 33 -12.14 -2.26 -8.01
N GLN A 34 -12.30 -3.39 -7.34
CA GLN A 34 -12.12 -3.51 -5.90
C GLN A 34 -11.31 -4.76 -5.59
N LYS A 35 -10.24 -4.60 -4.80
CA LYS A 35 -9.35 -5.69 -4.42
C LYS A 35 -8.96 -5.59 -2.94
N SER A 36 -9.02 -6.71 -2.22
CA SER A 36 -8.54 -6.76 -0.85
C SER A 36 -7.01 -6.71 -0.87
N LEU A 37 -6.44 -5.81 -0.08
CA LEU A 37 -4.99 -5.73 0.09
C LEU A 37 -4.51 -6.65 1.20
N GLN A 38 -5.38 -7.49 1.79
CA GLN A 38 -5.05 -8.51 2.81
C GLN A 38 -4.02 -8.05 3.86
N THR A 39 -4.17 -6.82 4.35
CA THR A 39 -3.29 -6.24 5.35
C THR A 39 -4.04 -5.28 6.24
N HIS A 40 -3.59 -5.17 7.49
CA HIS A 40 -4.10 -4.21 8.46
C HIS A 40 -3.19 -2.97 8.56
N THR A 41 -1.97 -3.05 8.02
CA THR A 41 -0.95 -2.01 8.12
C THR A 41 -1.00 -1.08 6.90
N LEU A 42 -1.10 0.23 7.15
CA LEU A 42 -1.18 1.24 6.09
C LEU A 42 0.05 1.24 5.18
N THR A 43 1.24 0.98 5.73
CA THR A 43 2.50 0.94 4.96
C THR A 43 2.50 -0.17 3.92
N ILE A 44 2.08 -1.39 4.30
CA ILE A 44 1.95 -2.52 3.37
C ILE A 44 0.83 -2.23 2.36
N ALA A 45 -0.29 -1.66 2.81
CA ALA A 45 -1.39 -1.28 1.93
C ALA A 45 -0.95 -0.29 0.83
N ARG A 46 -0.07 0.66 1.14
CA ARG A 46 0.49 1.60 0.15
C ARG A 46 1.36 0.91 -0.89
N ARG A 47 2.25 0.00 -0.48
CA ARG A 47 3.08 -0.76 -1.43
C ARG A 47 2.23 -1.57 -2.41
N ARG A 48 1.21 -2.28 -1.88
CA ARG A 48 0.27 -3.07 -2.67
C ARG A 48 -0.62 -2.21 -3.56
N HIS A 49 -1.02 -1.02 -3.08
CA HIS A 49 -1.71 -0.02 -3.89
C HIS A 49 -0.86 0.45 -5.07
N ASP A 50 0.42 0.73 -4.86
CA ASP A 50 1.32 1.21 -5.91
C ASP A 50 1.55 0.13 -6.98
N GLU A 51 1.60 -1.16 -6.58
CA GLU A 51 1.63 -2.30 -7.50
C GLU A 51 0.40 -2.33 -8.41
N ILE A 52 -0.81 -2.16 -7.85
CA ILE A 52 -2.06 -2.10 -8.65
C ILE A 52 -2.07 -0.88 -9.57
N MET A 53 -1.64 0.29 -9.06
CA MET A 53 -1.62 1.51 -9.86
C MET A 53 -0.65 1.43 -11.03
N GLY A 54 0.47 0.71 -10.88
CA GLY A 54 1.45 0.49 -11.94
C GLY A 54 0.92 -0.35 -13.12
N ARG A 55 -0.14 -1.14 -12.91
CA ARG A 55 -0.77 -2.00 -13.92
C ARG A 55 -2.24 -1.64 -14.19
N PHE A 56 -2.67 -0.46 -13.75
CA PHE A 56 -4.10 -0.13 -13.78
C PHE A 56 -4.65 -0.01 -15.20
N ASP A 57 -3.82 0.40 -16.16
CA ASP A 57 -4.25 0.49 -17.56
C ASP A 57 -4.52 -0.91 -18.16
N GLU A 58 -3.74 -1.92 -17.77
CA GLU A 58 -3.96 -3.32 -18.15
C GLU A 58 -5.23 -3.89 -17.47
N ILE A 59 -5.49 -3.53 -16.20
CA ILE A 59 -6.76 -3.86 -15.53
C ILE A 59 -7.96 -3.25 -16.28
N VAL A 60 -7.82 -2.02 -16.78
CA VAL A 60 -8.86 -1.35 -17.57
C VAL A 60 -9.07 -2.06 -18.91
N ALA A 61 -8.02 -2.62 -19.51
CA ALA A 61 -8.09 -3.44 -20.73
C ALA A 61 -8.76 -4.80 -20.49
N GLY A 62 -8.87 -5.24 -19.23
CA GLY A 62 -9.56 -6.48 -18.82
C GLY A 62 -8.64 -7.64 -18.49
N ASP A 63 -7.34 -7.39 -18.27
CA ASP A 63 -6.37 -8.43 -17.94
C ASP A 63 -6.52 -8.95 -16.50
N ASP A 64 -6.24 -10.23 -16.32
CA ASP A 64 -6.23 -10.90 -15.02
C ASP A 64 -4.83 -10.90 -14.41
N PHE A 65 -4.75 -10.59 -13.10
CA PHE A 65 -3.48 -10.51 -12.36
C PHE A 65 -3.51 -11.31 -11.08
N GLU A 66 -2.45 -12.09 -10.86
CA GLU A 66 -2.06 -12.57 -9.54
C GLU A 66 -1.14 -11.52 -8.88
N TRP A 67 -1.52 -11.05 -7.71
CA TRP A 67 -0.78 -10.02 -6.99
C TRP A 67 0.27 -10.64 -6.06
N SER A 68 1.32 -9.86 -5.75
CA SER A 68 2.43 -10.32 -4.89
C SER A 68 2.03 -10.87 -3.52
N TRP A 69 0.80 -10.59 -3.07
CA TRP A 69 0.26 -11.05 -1.80
C TRP A 69 -0.78 -12.17 -1.88
N GLU A 70 -1.15 -12.64 -3.08
CA GLU A 70 -2.21 -13.62 -3.26
C GLU A 70 -1.72 -15.05 -3.47
N GLY A 71 -0.41 -15.26 -3.70
CA GLY A 71 0.18 -16.58 -3.94
C GLY A 71 0.48 -17.42 -2.68
N GLU A 72 0.71 -18.72 -2.88
CA GLU A 72 1.05 -19.71 -1.83
C GLU A 72 2.33 -19.32 -1.02
N HIS A 73 3.21 -18.53 -1.64
CA HIS A 73 4.43 -17.96 -1.05
C HIS A 73 4.24 -16.62 -0.33
N ALA A 74 3.02 -16.06 -0.27
CA ALA A 74 2.75 -14.87 0.54
C ALA A 74 3.04 -15.09 2.05
N ARG A 75 3.04 -16.36 2.48
CA ARG A 75 3.43 -16.80 3.84
C ARG A 75 4.93 -16.95 4.05
N THR A 76 5.75 -16.94 2.99
CA THR A 76 7.20 -17.12 3.06
C THR A 76 7.95 -15.77 2.99
N THR A 77 7.41 -14.71 3.60
CA THR A 77 8.21 -13.49 3.79
C THR A 77 9.11 -13.67 4.99
N VAL A 78 10.30 -14.21 4.71
CA VAL A 78 11.46 -14.28 5.59
C VAL A 78 11.67 -12.92 6.26
N LYS A 79 11.37 -12.86 7.56
CA LYS A 79 11.91 -11.85 8.50
C LYS A 79 11.85 -10.41 7.97
N GLU A 80 10.65 -9.83 7.85
CA GLU A 80 10.44 -8.37 7.86
C GLU A 80 10.72 -7.77 9.27
N ARG A 81 11.70 -8.33 10.00
CA ARG A 81 12.17 -7.94 11.34
C ARG A 81 13.01 -6.66 11.34
N ARG A 82 13.13 -5.95 10.22
CA ARG A 82 14.09 -4.83 10.07
C ARG A 82 13.49 -3.46 9.81
N LEU A 83 12.16 -3.31 9.69
CA LEU A 83 11.58 -1.97 9.48
C LEU A 83 11.02 -1.36 10.77
N ASP A 84 10.33 -2.13 11.61
CA ASP A 84 9.84 -1.62 12.91
C ASP A 84 11.01 -1.27 13.85
N ASP A 85 12.08 -2.07 13.87
CA ASP A 85 13.32 -1.77 14.61
C ASP A 85 13.99 -0.46 14.14
N VAL A 86 13.87 -0.11 12.86
CA VAL A 86 14.48 1.11 12.30
C VAL A 86 13.62 2.34 12.62
N VAL A 87 12.30 2.20 12.64
CA VAL A 87 11.38 3.29 13.03
C VAL A 87 11.50 3.58 14.52
N GLU A 88 11.56 2.56 15.39
CA GLU A 88 11.80 2.79 16.83
C GLU A 88 13.16 3.44 17.10
N LYS A 89 14.21 3.02 16.38
CA LYS A 89 15.55 3.61 16.54
C LYS A 89 15.59 5.06 16.05
N TYR A 90 14.86 5.38 14.99
CA TYR A 90 14.75 6.76 14.49
C TYR A 90 13.95 7.66 15.43
N ILE A 91 12.85 7.16 16.02
CA ILE A 91 12.06 7.91 17.01
C ILE A 91 12.88 8.15 18.29
N LYS A 92 13.60 7.14 18.79
CA LYS A 92 14.51 7.30 19.95
C LYS A 92 15.65 8.28 19.66
N HIS A 93 16.26 8.23 18.47
CA HIS A 93 17.29 9.18 18.07
C HIS A 93 16.74 10.62 17.99
N LYS A 94 15.53 10.80 17.44
CA LYS A 94 14.87 12.11 17.39
C LYS A 94 14.41 12.65 18.74
N GLN A 95 14.10 11.79 19.70
CA GLN A 95 13.83 12.21 21.07
C GLN A 95 15.12 12.61 21.82
N ALA A 96 16.24 11.91 21.58
CA ALA A 96 17.54 12.29 22.14
C ALA A 96 18.08 13.60 21.55
N GLU A 97 17.90 13.86 20.25
CA GLU A 97 18.27 15.14 19.62
C GLU A 97 17.43 16.33 20.12
N ASN A 98 16.17 16.12 20.50
CA ASN A 98 15.34 17.18 21.09
C ASN A 98 15.55 17.36 22.61
N LEU A 99 16.35 16.51 23.24
CA LEU A 99 16.69 16.58 24.67
C LEU A 99 18.11 17.06 24.93
N ALA A 100 18.91 17.28 23.89
CA ALA A 100 20.19 17.96 24.03
C ALA A 100 19.92 19.49 24.05
N PRO A 101 20.08 20.18 25.19
CA PRO A 101 20.13 21.62 25.16
C PRO A 101 21.34 22.01 24.32
N ASN A 102 21.13 22.83 23.29
CA ASN A 102 22.20 23.58 22.68
C ASN A 102 22.94 24.31 23.82
N SER A 103 24.14 23.83 24.17
CA SER A 103 25.13 24.56 24.97
C SER A 103 26.06 25.30 24.05
#